data_AF-B3ESV3-F1
#
_entry.id   AF-B3ESV3-F1
#
_cell.length_a   1.000
_cell.length_b   1.000
_cell.length_c   1.000
_cell.angle_alpha   90.00
_cell.angle_beta   90.00
_cell.angle_gamma   90.00
#
_symmetry.space_group_name_H-M   'P 1'
#
loop_
_entity.id
_entity.type
_entity.pdbx_description
1 polymer ?
#
loop_
_entity_poly.entity_id
_entity_poly.type
_entity_poly.pdbx_seq_one_letter_code
_entity_poly.pdbx_strand_id
1 'polypeptide(L)'
;MQKFSIIFFSALLLSACKSKPHQVIDTTVIDKVSSNQARTVGEENKSIEVISLPKVSEASSISSIGQIGEQKPEEINGFTFHSLTVPKEIMLQIFSELSVPDITQASQVCRGWYELSEEPALWRTVHLRMHGYYSAGEATKEQAKLHMLRVRVHTLTDLTTAGHLITKYMLNQSRPFTRYQALVCELTEELTQEILDKQATQGNQVAIDRKIEGMADEVYGYDADPEAAVALNERLINQGNEKAINRKIYGLAQGTYGYKENIPATVVFIEDMASKGNQTAIKRKIDGYTYGMYGYQKHPLSAVNLIEHWVEQGSKRAIRWKVKGLANGMYGYKKDLIAAVNLNEALIEQGDEKAIGKKIFGLAHGCYGYEKDLEAAIALNQNLIEQGNEQAIIRKVKGLSQGKDIDDRISSLYQVDMSKLTSWLEEEESKGTCWAHYLKAQGLQYGILGFGKDMQAAIGYIKRHNIPY
;
A
#
# COMPACT_ATOMS: atom_id res chain seq x y z
N MET A 1 -9.73 -14.44 43.27
CA MET A 1 -8.77 -14.76 42.19
C MET A 1 -9.16 -13.97 40.93
N GLN A 2 -8.24 -13.79 39.96
CA GLN A 2 -8.46 -13.12 38.67
C GLN A 2 -8.91 -11.64 38.67
N LYS A 3 -8.05 -10.70 39.14
CA LYS A 3 -8.05 -9.28 38.70
C LYS A 3 -6.63 -8.66 38.74
N PHE A 4 -5.65 -9.27 38.04
CA PHE A 4 -4.26 -8.76 38.03
C PHE A 4 -3.54 -8.74 36.65
N SER A 5 -4.20 -9.12 35.55
CA SER A 5 -3.54 -9.33 34.26
C SER A 5 -3.49 -8.13 33.30
N ILE A 6 -3.94 -6.93 33.71
CA ILE A 6 -4.21 -5.81 32.79
C ILE A 6 -3.10 -4.74 32.76
N ILE A 7 -2.25 -4.65 33.79
CA ILE A 7 -1.30 -3.52 33.93
C ILE A 7 0.11 -3.83 33.36
N PHE A 8 0.48 -5.11 33.18
CA PHE A 8 1.86 -5.48 32.81
C PHE A 8 2.25 -5.22 31.35
N PHE A 9 1.30 -5.14 30.41
CA PHE A 9 1.61 -5.04 28.98
C PHE A 9 1.95 -3.63 28.47
N SER A 10 1.57 -2.57 29.19
CA SER A 10 1.83 -1.18 28.78
C SER A 10 3.16 -0.62 29.32
N ALA A 11 3.70 -1.18 30.41
CA ALA A 11 4.94 -0.72 31.02
C ALA A 11 6.21 -1.19 30.29
N LEU A 12 6.19 -2.38 29.68
CA LEU A 12 7.36 -3.04 29.09
C LEU A 12 7.87 -2.44 27.75
N LEU A 13 7.20 -1.41 27.21
CA LEU A 13 7.59 -0.71 25.97
C LEU A 13 8.03 0.75 26.22
N LEU A 14 8.23 1.18 27.48
CA LEU A 14 8.39 2.60 27.83
C LEU A 14 9.80 3.04 28.28
N SER A 15 10.80 2.15 28.35
CA SER A 15 12.11 2.45 28.95
C SER A 15 13.29 2.49 27.97
N ALA A 16 13.16 3.14 26.80
CA ALA A 16 14.30 3.57 25.98
C ALA A 16 13.92 4.61 24.90
N CYS A 17 13.76 5.89 25.29
CA CYS A 17 13.84 7.03 24.37
C CYS A 17 13.93 8.36 25.14
N LYS A 18 15.15 8.78 25.48
CA LYS A 18 15.49 10.19 25.80
C LYS A 18 16.69 10.61 24.97
N SER A 19 16.44 10.96 23.71
CA SER A 19 17.39 11.69 22.86
C SER A 19 16.70 12.97 22.38
N LYS A 20 17.40 14.10 22.51
CA LYS A 20 16.93 15.41 22.02
C LYS A 20 17.03 15.45 20.49
N PRO A 21 16.16 16.19 19.79
CA PRO A 21 16.30 16.38 18.34
C PRO A 21 17.61 17.11 18.03
N HIS A 22 18.34 16.64 17.01
CA HIS A 22 19.41 17.42 16.39
C HIS A 22 18.79 18.48 15.47
N GLN A 23 19.40 19.65 15.44
CA GLN A 23 19.06 20.73 14.53
C GLN A 23 19.52 20.36 13.12
N VAL A 24 18.63 20.52 12.13
CA VAL A 24 19.01 20.52 10.71
C VAL A 24 19.58 21.90 10.40
N ILE A 25 20.77 21.94 9.80
CA ILE A 25 21.37 23.17 9.28
C ILE A 25 20.94 23.35 7.83
N ASP A 26 20.32 24.48 7.53
CA ASP A 26 20.05 24.93 6.17
C ASP A 26 21.36 25.34 5.46
N THR A 27 21.53 24.89 4.21
CA THR A 27 22.31 25.62 3.21
C THR A 27 21.74 25.39 1.81
N THR A 28 20.86 26.30 1.38
CA THR A 28 20.69 26.60 -0.05
C THR A 28 21.77 27.59 -0.49
N VAL A 29 22.59 27.22 -1.47
CA VAL A 29 23.25 28.21 -2.34
C VAL A 29 23.03 27.78 -3.79
N ILE A 30 22.41 28.68 -4.54
CA ILE A 30 22.22 28.59 -5.99
C ILE A 30 23.48 29.17 -6.64
N ASP A 31 23.95 28.57 -7.73
CA ASP A 31 24.52 29.39 -8.79
C ASP A 31 24.24 28.84 -10.20
N LYS A 32 23.96 29.76 -11.12
CA LYS A 32 23.65 29.51 -12.54
C LYS A 32 24.70 30.17 -13.43
N VAL A 33 25.44 29.40 -14.23
CA VAL A 33 25.92 29.77 -15.59
C VAL A 33 26.09 28.45 -16.35
N SER A 34 25.27 28.05 -17.33
CA SER A 34 24.96 28.60 -18.67
C SER A 34 25.93 28.16 -19.79
N SER A 35 25.32 27.67 -20.87
CA SER A 35 25.76 27.70 -22.28
C SER A 35 26.49 26.50 -22.93
N ASN A 36 25.80 25.96 -23.95
CA ASN A 36 26.23 25.74 -25.35
C ASN A 36 26.99 24.48 -25.83
N GLN A 37 26.39 23.88 -26.87
CA GLN A 37 26.99 23.16 -28.03
C GLN A 37 27.70 21.81 -27.79
N ALA A 38 27.84 20.88 -28.75
CA ALA A 38 27.06 20.53 -29.96
C ALA A 38 27.58 19.19 -30.57
N ARG A 39 26.73 18.46 -31.33
CA ARG A 39 27.04 17.47 -32.39
C ARG A 39 27.99 16.25 -32.14
N THR A 40 27.39 15.04 -32.23
CA THR A 40 27.80 13.82 -33.00
C THR A 40 26.55 12.92 -33.14
N VAL A 41 26.29 12.05 -34.14
CA VAL A 41 26.94 11.57 -35.40
C VAL A 41 27.91 10.37 -35.30
N GLY A 42 27.60 9.28 -36.04
CA GLY A 42 28.34 8.01 -36.22
C GLY A 42 27.86 6.90 -35.27
N GLU A 43 27.29 5.75 -35.71
CA GLU A 43 27.84 4.63 -36.52
C GLU A 43 29.04 3.92 -35.84
N GLU A 44 29.20 2.59 -35.82
CA GLU A 44 28.32 1.44 -36.14
C GLU A 44 28.89 0.14 -35.50
N ASN A 45 28.07 -0.90 -35.38
CA ASN A 45 28.38 -2.35 -35.29
C ASN A 45 29.84 -2.86 -35.09
N LYS A 46 30.08 -3.70 -34.05
CA LYS A 46 30.28 -5.17 -34.20
C LYS A 46 30.56 -5.98 -32.92
N SER A 47 29.92 -7.14 -32.86
CA SER A 47 30.32 -8.47 -32.34
C SER A 47 31.47 -8.62 -31.33
N ILE A 48 31.21 -9.33 -30.24
CA ILE A 48 32.22 -9.97 -29.37
C ILE A 48 31.91 -11.48 -29.27
N GLU A 49 32.95 -12.31 -29.39
CA GLU A 49 32.87 -13.78 -29.37
C GLU A 49 32.84 -14.39 -27.96
N VAL A 50 32.37 -15.65 -27.92
CA VAL A 50 32.32 -16.53 -26.75
C VAL A 50 33.67 -17.22 -26.54
N ILE A 51 34.27 -17.13 -25.35
CA ILE A 51 35.22 -18.14 -24.85
C ILE A 51 34.90 -18.50 -23.38
N SER A 52 35.07 -19.78 -23.07
CA SER A 52 34.59 -20.50 -21.89
C SER A 52 35.57 -20.57 -20.69
N LEU A 53 35.04 -20.95 -19.52
CA LEU A 53 35.80 -21.27 -18.30
C LEU A 53 36.68 -22.54 -18.46
N PRO A 54 37.80 -22.62 -17.72
CA PRO A 54 38.38 -23.86 -17.23
C PRO A 54 37.99 -24.18 -15.77
N LYS A 55 38.18 -25.45 -15.39
CA LYS A 55 37.69 -26.09 -14.15
C LYS A 55 38.66 -26.02 -12.96
N VAL A 56 38.11 -26.27 -11.77
CA VAL A 56 38.80 -26.58 -10.51
C VAL A 56 39.33 -28.02 -10.50
N SER A 57 40.50 -28.25 -9.88
CA SER A 57 40.82 -29.52 -9.19
C SER A 57 41.93 -29.37 -8.14
N GLU A 58 41.68 -29.99 -6.99
CA GLU A 58 42.54 -30.36 -5.84
C GLU A 58 43.82 -31.18 -6.23
N ALA A 59 44.82 -31.49 -5.38
CA ALA A 59 45.33 -30.95 -4.11
C ALA A 59 46.65 -31.65 -3.68
N SER A 60 47.42 -31.04 -2.75
CA SER A 60 48.49 -31.67 -1.91
C SER A 60 49.83 -32.03 -2.62
N SER A 61 51.02 -32.15 -1.98
CA SER A 61 51.40 -32.33 -0.56
C SER A 61 52.86 -31.92 -0.20
N ILE A 62 53.07 -31.43 1.04
CA ILE A 62 54.22 -31.63 1.98
C ILE A 62 55.57 -30.86 1.84
N SER A 63 56.04 -30.41 3.02
CA SER A 63 57.39 -29.99 3.50
C SER A 63 57.66 -28.47 3.62
N SER A 64 58.33 -27.93 4.66
CA SER A 64 58.67 -28.43 6.01
C SER A 64 59.07 -27.26 6.94
N ILE A 65 58.72 -27.35 8.24
CA ILE A 65 59.40 -26.78 9.43
C ILE A 65 59.79 -25.26 9.42
N GLY A 66 59.24 -24.46 10.34
CA GLY A 66 59.77 -23.12 10.62
C GLY A 66 59.07 -22.27 11.70
N GLN A 67 59.51 -22.43 12.95
CA GLN A 67 59.40 -21.47 14.08
C GLN A 67 58.03 -21.05 14.64
N ILE A 68 57.93 -21.22 15.96
CA ILE A 68 56.86 -20.73 16.84
C ILE A 68 57.09 -19.23 17.09
N GLY A 69 56.07 -18.41 16.85
CA GLY A 69 55.97 -17.05 17.39
C GLY A 69 54.74 -16.98 18.30
N GLU A 70 54.91 -16.43 19.51
CA GLU A 70 53.81 -16.19 20.44
C GLU A 70 52.88 -15.10 19.88
N GLN A 71 51.80 -15.51 19.20
CA GLN A 71 50.67 -14.62 18.96
C GLN A 71 49.82 -14.53 20.22
N LYS A 72 49.60 -13.31 20.70
CA LYS A 72 48.52 -13.00 21.66
C LYS A 72 47.21 -13.62 21.14
N PRO A 73 46.38 -14.22 22.00
CA PRO A 73 45.05 -14.61 21.58
C PRO A 73 44.27 -13.36 21.19
N GLU A 74 43.78 -13.33 19.94
CA GLU A 74 42.79 -12.36 19.51
C GLU A 74 41.52 -12.50 20.38
N GLU A 75 40.84 -11.38 20.66
CA GLU A 75 39.63 -11.39 21.46
C GLU A 75 38.52 -12.19 20.77
N ILE A 76 38.31 -13.43 21.24
CA ILE A 76 37.20 -14.26 20.78
C ILE A 76 35.89 -13.56 21.16
N ASN A 77 35.20 -13.07 20.13
CA ASN A 77 33.93 -12.35 20.17
C ASN A 77 32.75 -13.25 20.63
N GLY A 78 32.82 -13.82 21.82
CA GLY A 78 31.85 -14.81 22.32
C GLY A 78 31.34 -14.53 23.73
N PHE A 79 30.11 -14.98 24.02
CA PHE A 79 29.44 -14.72 25.29
C PHE A 79 29.65 -15.86 26.28
N THR A 80 30.21 -15.56 27.46
CA THR A 80 30.52 -16.52 28.51
C THR A 80 29.32 -16.81 29.42
N PHE A 81 28.67 -17.95 29.21
CA PHE A 81 27.78 -18.57 30.21
C PHE A 81 28.54 -19.68 30.91
N HIS A 82 28.93 -19.48 32.18
CA HIS A 82 29.55 -20.48 33.08
C HIS A 82 30.44 -21.54 32.37
N SER A 83 31.54 -21.06 31.78
CA SER A 83 32.56 -21.83 31.03
C SER A 83 32.18 -22.43 29.66
N LEU A 84 31.03 -22.06 29.08
CA LEU A 84 30.71 -22.32 27.67
C LEU A 84 30.51 -21.01 26.92
N THR A 85 31.29 -20.82 25.86
CA THR A 85 31.23 -19.65 24.98
C THR A 85 30.37 -19.99 23.77
N VAL A 86 29.12 -19.52 23.74
CA VAL A 86 28.22 -19.77 22.61
C VAL A 86 28.55 -18.78 21.47
N PRO A 87 28.81 -19.25 20.23
CA PRO A 87 29.06 -18.37 19.09
C PRO A 87 27.86 -17.45 18.78
N LYS A 88 28.13 -16.24 18.28
CA LYS A 88 27.10 -15.24 17.98
C LYS A 88 26.10 -15.76 16.95
N GLU A 89 26.57 -16.56 16.00
CA GLU A 89 25.82 -17.15 14.90
C GLU A 89 24.74 -18.11 15.42
N ILE A 90 25.09 -18.95 16.41
CA ILE A 90 24.16 -19.87 17.07
C ILE A 90 23.14 -19.10 17.89
N MET A 91 23.57 -18.03 18.58
CA MET A 91 22.64 -17.17 19.33
C MET A 91 21.65 -16.43 18.40
N LEU A 92 22.10 -15.96 17.23
CA LEU A 92 21.23 -15.35 16.22
C LEU A 92 20.23 -16.36 15.66
N GLN A 93 20.64 -17.61 15.42
CA GLN A 93 19.75 -18.68 14.99
C GLN A 93 18.69 -19.01 16.06
N ILE A 94 19.08 -19.05 17.34
CA ILE A 94 18.13 -19.20 18.45
C ILE A 94 17.16 -18.01 18.48
N PHE A 95 17.67 -16.78 18.34
CA PHE A 95 16.85 -15.57 18.37
C PHE A 95 15.89 -15.47 17.17
N SER A 96 16.22 -16.00 16.00
CA SER A 96 15.29 -16.02 14.85
C SER A 96 14.08 -16.93 15.08
N GLU A 97 14.20 -17.95 15.94
CA GLU A 97 13.08 -18.82 16.33
C GLU A 97 12.20 -18.21 17.44
N LEU A 98 12.69 -17.22 18.20
CA LEU A 98 11.92 -16.51 19.23
C LEU A 98 10.86 -15.58 18.64
N SER A 99 9.73 -15.37 19.33
CA SER A 99 8.76 -14.35 18.88
C SER A 99 9.29 -12.92 19.11
N VAL A 100 8.74 -11.90 18.44
CA VAL A 100 9.19 -10.50 18.63
C VAL A 100 9.10 -10.03 20.10
N PRO A 101 8.04 -10.35 20.86
CA PRO A 101 8.03 -10.17 22.31
C PRO A 101 9.19 -10.86 23.04
N ASP A 102 9.51 -12.10 22.69
CA ASP A 102 10.54 -12.89 23.36
C ASP A 102 11.95 -12.39 23.02
N ILE A 103 12.21 -11.97 21.77
CA ILE A 103 13.44 -11.26 21.38
C ILE A 103 13.58 -9.96 22.20
N THR A 104 12.47 -9.25 22.41
CA THR A 104 12.47 -8.02 23.21
C THR A 104 12.78 -8.32 24.69
N GLN A 105 12.26 -9.42 25.25
CA GLN A 105 12.62 -9.85 26.61
C GLN A 105 14.07 -10.34 26.70
N ALA A 106 14.55 -11.12 25.73
CA ALA A 106 15.93 -11.58 25.64
C ALA A 106 16.91 -10.40 25.62
N SER A 107 16.58 -9.32 24.90
CA SER A 107 17.38 -8.09 24.86
C SER A 107 17.60 -7.41 26.23
N GLN A 108 16.80 -7.75 27.25
CA GLN A 108 16.90 -7.20 28.61
C GLN A 108 17.77 -8.05 29.55
N VAL A 109 18.20 -9.25 29.13
CA VAL A 109 18.96 -10.19 29.98
C VAL A 109 20.40 -9.73 30.20
N CYS A 110 21.09 -9.32 29.13
CA CYS A 110 22.45 -8.79 29.21
C CYS A 110 22.79 -7.93 27.98
N ARG A 111 23.87 -7.13 28.08
CA ARG A 111 24.35 -6.29 26.98
C ARG A 111 24.63 -7.07 25.68
N GLY A 112 25.15 -8.29 25.78
CA GLY A 112 25.41 -9.13 24.62
C GLY A 112 24.14 -9.53 23.87
N TRP A 113 23.09 -9.91 24.61
CA TRP A 113 21.79 -10.25 24.05
C TRP A 113 21.07 -9.01 23.52
N TYR A 114 21.27 -7.84 24.15
CA TYR A 114 20.83 -6.57 23.60
C TYR A 114 21.46 -6.31 22.21
N GLU A 115 22.79 -6.38 22.09
CA GLU A 115 23.53 -6.17 20.84
C GLU A 115 23.07 -7.15 19.74
N LEU A 116 22.95 -8.45 20.06
CA LEU A 116 22.39 -9.44 19.13
C LEU A 116 20.94 -9.15 18.70
N SER A 117 20.14 -8.53 19.58
CA SER A 117 18.75 -8.15 19.26
C SER A 117 18.63 -6.92 18.37
N GLU A 118 19.73 -6.23 18.07
CA GLU A 118 19.78 -5.11 17.10
C GLU A 118 20.35 -5.55 15.73
N GLU A 119 20.85 -6.78 15.60
CA GLU A 119 21.48 -7.27 14.37
C GLU A 119 20.51 -7.29 13.17
N PRO A 120 20.81 -6.60 12.04
CA PRO A 120 19.93 -6.57 10.88
C PRO A 120 19.66 -7.94 10.26
N ALA A 121 20.59 -8.89 10.41
CA ALA A 121 20.42 -10.26 9.93
C ALA A 121 19.26 -10.98 10.66
N LEU A 122 19.12 -10.79 11.97
CA LEU A 122 18.01 -11.33 12.76
C LEU A 122 16.67 -10.82 12.23
N TRP A 123 16.55 -9.50 12.03
CA TRP A 123 15.28 -8.89 11.64
C TRP A 123 14.85 -9.23 10.22
N ARG A 124 15.78 -9.52 9.30
CA ARG A 124 15.48 -10.11 7.99
C ARG A 124 14.88 -11.52 8.10
N THR A 125 15.45 -12.39 8.94
CA THR A 125 14.91 -13.75 9.15
C THR A 125 13.54 -13.70 9.84
N VAL A 126 13.40 -12.86 10.88
CA VAL A 126 12.13 -12.63 11.58
C VAL A 126 11.04 -12.11 10.65
N HIS A 127 11.39 -11.19 9.74
CA HIS A 127 10.49 -10.64 8.73
C HIS A 127 9.91 -11.71 7.79
N LEU A 128 10.73 -12.64 7.30
CA LEU A 128 10.28 -13.74 6.43
C LEU A 128 9.22 -14.62 7.12
N ARG A 129 9.47 -14.99 8.38
CA ARG A 129 8.54 -15.80 9.20
C ARG A 129 7.27 -15.03 9.59
N MET A 130 7.32 -13.71 9.67
CA MET A 130 6.16 -12.86 10.01
C MET A 130 5.27 -12.52 8.81
N HIS A 131 5.58 -13.03 7.61
CA HIS A 131 4.89 -12.66 6.37
C HIS A 131 4.84 -11.13 6.17
N GLY A 132 5.95 -10.45 6.47
CA GLY A 132 6.02 -8.99 6.45
C GLY A 132 5.77 -8.43 5.05
N TYR A 133 4.79 -7.52 4.91
CA TYR A 133 4.43 -6.90 3.63
C TYR A 133 5.23 -5.61 3.40
N TYR A 134 6.55 -5.73 3.47
CA TYR A 134 7.54 -4.67 3.25
C TYR A 134 8.81 -5.30 2.65
N SER A 135 9.70 -4.52 2.04
CA SER A 135 10.89 -5.09 1.39
C SER A 135 11.92 -5.60 2.40
N ALA A 136 12.78 -6.53 1.97
CA ALA A 136 13.87 -7.04 2.82
C ALA A 136 14.88 -5.95 3.24
N GLY A 137 14.93 -4.82 2.53
CA GLY A 137 15.70 -3.62 2.92
C GLY A 137 15.07 -2.83 4.07
N GLU A 138 13.75 -2.94 4.25
CA GLU A 138 12.97 -2.31 5.32
C GLU A 138 12.82 -3.21 6.56
N ALA A 139 13.42 -4.41 6.55
CA ALA A 139 13.32 -5.40 7.62
C ALA A 139 14.13 -5.02 8.87
N THR A 140 13.66 -3.98 9.57
CA THR A 140 14.20 -3.47 10.83
C THR A 140 13.39 -3.94 12.04
N LYS A 141 14.01 -3.83 13.22
CA LYS A 141 13.37 -4.02 14.52
C LYS A 141 12.11 -3.15 14.68
N GLU A 142 12.16 -1.91 14.19
CA GLU A 142 11.05 -0.96 14.24
C GLU A 142 9.88 -1.40 13.35
N GLN A 143 10.13 -1.87 12.13
CA GLN A 143 9.05 -2.40 11.29
C GLN A 143 8.45 -3.69 11.86
N ALA A 144 9.26 -4.58 12.46
CA ALA A 144 8.74 -5.75 13.15
C ALA A 144 7.85 -5.38 14.36
N LYS A 145 8.24 -4.37 15.16
CA LYS A 145 7.41 -3.81 16.24
C LYS A 145 6.08 -3.24 15.69
N LEU A 146 6.14 -2.42 14.64
CA LEU A 146 4.94 -1.84 14.01
C LEU A 146 4.03 -2.92 13.41
N HIS A 147 4.58 -3.95 12.78
CA HIS A 147 3.84 -5.10 12.28
C HIS A 147 3.10 -5.82 13.41
N MET A 148 3.78 -6.15 14.51
CA MET A 148 3.12 -6.79 15.67
C MET A 148 2.04 -5.91 16.31
N LEU A 149 2.22 -4.57 16.33
CA LEU A 149 1.18 -3.65 16.77
C LEU A 149 -0.04 -3.66 15.82
N ARG A 150 0.17 -3.74 14.50
CA ARG A 150 -0.92 -3.94 13.53
C ARG A 150 -1.63 -5.29 13.73
N VAL A 151 -0.91 -6.39 13.88
CA VAL A 151 -1.50 -7.71 14.24
C VAL A 151 -2.33 -7.61 15.52
N ARG A 152 -1.80 -6.94 16.55
CA ARG A 152 -2.52 -6.74 17.81
C ARG A 152 -3.82 -5.99 17.60
N VAL A 153 -3.78 -4.84 16.91
CA VAL A 153 -4.96 -4.02 16.57
C VAL A 153 -5.99 -4.80 15.75
N HIS A 154 -5.56 -5.65 14.80
CA HIS A 154 -6.46 -6.49 14.01
C HIS A 154 -7.33 -7.39 14.91
N THR A 155 -6.72 -7.96 15.96
CA THR A 155 -7.35 -8.85 16.95
C THR A 155 -8.10 -8.14 18.08
N LEU A 156 -8.12 -6.79 18.13
CA LEU A 156 -8.86 -6.06 19.16
C LEU A 156 -10.35 -5.96 18.81
N THR A 157 -11.17 -6.08 19.84
CA THR A 157 -12.61 -5.76 19.84
C THR A 157 -12.87 -4.36 20.41
N ASP A 158 -12.09 -3.91 21.42
CA ASP A 158 -12.17 -2.53 21.90
C ASP A 158 -11.56 -1.54 20.89
N LEU A 159 -12.45 -0.80 20.24
CA LEU A 159 -12.10 0.24 19.27
C LEU A 159 -11.39 1.43 19.92
N THR A 160 -11.57 1.67 21.22
CA THR A 160 -10.90 2.77 21.94
C THR A 160 -9.40 2.50 22.07
N THR A 161 -9.04 1.32 22.58
CA THR A 161 -7.64 0.87 22.62
C THR A 161 -7.04 0.75 21.22
N ALA A 162 -7.80 0.23 20.24
CA ALA A 162 -7.34 0.15 18.85
C ALA A 162 -7.01 1.54 18.28
N GLY A 163 -7.93 2.50 18.38
CA GLY A 163 -7.74 3.88 17.91
C GLY A 163 -6.62 4.61 18.65
N HIS A 164 -6.44 4.37 19.95
CA HIS A 164 -5.31 4.90 20.71
C HIS A 164 -3.96 4.36 20.18
N LEU A 165 -3.84 3.04 19.98
CA LEU A 165 -2.61 2.44 19.43
C LEU A 165 -2.32 2.95 18.01
N ILE A 166 -3.34 2.99 17.15
CA ILE A 166 -3.22 3.47 15.77
C ILE A 166 -2.73 4.92 15.73
N THR A 167 -3.29 5.78 16.59
CA THR A 167 -2.91 7.20 16.65
C THR A 167 -1.50 7.36 17.24
N LYS A 168 -1.21 6.71 18.38
CA LYS A 168 0.05 6.85 19.12
C LYS A 168 1.27 6.36 18.34
N TYR A 169 1.12 5.25 17.60
CA TYR A 169 2.21 4.64 16.83
C TYR A 169 2.09 4.88 15.32
N MET A 170 1.18 5.79 14.90
CA MET A 170 0.93 6.16 13.51
C MET A 170 0.73 4.95 12.58
N LEU A 171 0.10 3.88 13.06
CA LEU A 171 0.04 2.56 12.38
C LEU A 171 -0.65 2.59 11.01
N ASN A 172 -1.43 3.66 10.75
CA ASN A 172 -2.07 3.93 9.46
C ASN A 172 -1.11 4.50 8.38
N GLN A 173 0.14 4.81 8.73
CA GLN A 173 1.22 5.06 7.76
C GLN A 173 1.76 3.71 7.23
N SER A 174 2.08 3.67 5.94
CA SER A 174 2.57 2.48 5.21
C SER A 174 1.79 1.21 5.57
N ARG A 175 0.47 1.26 5.34
CA ARG A 175 -0.44 0.16 5.68
C ARG A 175 -0.30 -1.00 4.70
N PRO A 176 0.02 -2.22 5.18
CA PRO A 176 -0.08 -3.41 4.36
C PRO A 176 -1.54 -3.61 3.93
N PHE A 177 -1.77 -4.26 2.79
CA PHE A 177 -3.10 -4.64 2.31
C PHE A 177 -4.14 -3.51 2.14
N THR A 178 -3.74 -2.23 2.14
CA THR A 178 -4.64 -1.06 2.00
C THR A 178 -5.63 -1.19 0.84
N ARG A 179 -5.22 -1.82 -0.27
CA ARG A 179 -6.09 -2.01 -1.44
C ARG A 179 -7.14 -3.11 -1.26
N TYR A 180 -6.87 -4.11 -0.43
CA TYR A 180 -7.80 -5.19 -0.10
C TYR A 180 -8.81 -4.78 0.99
N GLN A 181 -8.48 -3.82 1.85
CA GLN A 181 -9.42 -3.28 2.87
C GLN A 181 -10.76 -2.84 2.25
N ALA A 182 -10.73 -2.22 1.06
CA ALA A 182 -11.95 -1.80 0.36
C ALA A 182 -12.93 -2.95 0.10
N LEU A 183 -12.42 -4.13 -0.28
CA LEU A 183 -13.23 -5.33 -0.56
C LEU A 183 -14.09 -5.75 0.65
N VAL A 184 -13.60 -5.56 1.87
CA VAL A 184 -14.37 -5.88 3.09
C VAL A 184 -15.67 -5.09 3.12
N CYS A 185 -15.61 -3.80 2.84
CA CYS A 185 -16.79 -2.93 2.82
C CYS A 185 -17.68 -3.14 1.59
N GLU A 186 -17.14 -3.69 0.50
CA GLU A 186 -17.88 -3.94 -0.75
C GLU A 186 -18.56 -5.31 -0.80
N LEU A 187 -18.05 -6.30 -0.04
CA LEU A 187 -18.50 -7.69 -0.02
C LEU A 187 -19.30 -8.08 1.23
N THR A 188 -19.22 -7.31 2.32
CA THR A 188 -20.03 -7.57 3.52
C THR A 188 -21.48 -7.14 3.26
N GLU A 189 -22.41 -8.09 3.29
CA GLU A 189 -23.84 -7.84 3.06
C GLU A 189 -24.46 -6.95 4.15
N GLU A 190 -24.22 -7.29 5.42
CA GLU A 190 -24.71 -6.54 6.59
C GLU A 190 -23.62 -5.65 7.19
N LEU A 191 -23.55 -4.41 6.72
CA LEU A 191 -22.61 -3.40 7.22
C LEU A 191 -23.18 -2.68 8.45
N THR A 192 -22.93 -3.25 9.63
CA THR A 192 -23.28 -2.59 10.89
C THR A 192 -22.38 -1.38 11.17
N GLN A 193 -22.88 -0.45 11.97
CA GLN A 193 -22.13 0.70 12.49
C GLN A 193 -20.80 0.27 13.13
N GLU A 194 -20.79 -0.84 13.90
CA GLU A 194 -19.59 -1.39 14.54
C GLU A 194 -18.52 -1.82 13.51
N ILE A 195 -18.93 -2.47 12.42
CA ILE A 195 -18.00 -2.88 11.34
C ILE A 195 -17.43 -1.64 10.65
N LEU A 196 -18.27 -0.65 10.36
CA LEU A 196 -17.85 0.62 9.75
C LEU A 196 -16.90 1.39 10.68
N ASP A 197 -17.16 1.45 11.98
CA ASP A 197 -16.29 2.11 12.96
C ASP A 197 -14.96 1.39 13.13
N LYS A 198 -14.94 0.06 13.16
CA LYS A 198 -13.70 -0.74 13.18
C LYS A 198 -12.86 -0.45 11.94
N GLN A 199 -13.47 -0.53 10.76
CA GLN A 199 -12.80 -0.32 9.48
C GLN A 199 -12.34 1.13 9.31
N ALA A 200 -13.15 2.12 9.70
CA ALA A 200 -12.79 3.54 9.64
C ALA A 200 -11.63 3.89 10.60
N THR A 201 -11.59 3.26 11.78
CA THR A 201 -10.47 3.38 12.74
C THR A 201 -9.17 2.85 12.14
N GLN A 202 -9.24 1.70 11.45
CA GLN A 202 -8.15 1.12 10.65
C GLN A 202 -7.83 1.93 9.36
N GLY A 203 -8.56 3.01 9.12
CA GLY A 203 -8.35 3.94 8.01
C GLY A 203 -8.92 3.46 6.67
N ASN A 204 -9.80 2.45 6.67
CA ASN A 204 -10.48 1.97 5.46
C ASN A 204 -11.28 3.11 4.83
N GLN A 205 -10.95 3.42 3.58
CA GLN A 205 -11.48 4.62 2.97
C GLN A 205 -12.99 4.53 2.66
N VAL A 206 -13.51 3.34 2.34
CA VAL A 206 -14.94 3.12 2.08
C VAL A 206 -15.75 3.22 3.37
N ALA A 207 -15.23 2.70 4.48
CA ALA A 207 -15.85 2.85 5.79
C ALA A 207 -15.88 4.32 6.25
N ILE A 208 -14.79 5.07 6.02
CA ILE A 208 -14.76 6.52 6.26
C ILE A 208 -15.76 7.27 5.38
N ASP A 209 -15.89 6.90 4.10
CA ASP A 209 -16.89 7.51 3.20
C ASP A 209 -18.30 7.33 3.78
N ARG A 210 -18.69 6.07 4.07
CA ARG A 210 -20.01 5.73 4.63
C ARG A 210 -20.26 6.29 6.02
N LYS A 211 -19.24 6.41 6.88
CA LYS A 211 -19.40 7.03 8.21
C LYS A 211 -19.71 8.53 8.10
N ILE A 212 -19.07 9.24 7.18
CA ILE A 212 -19.35 10.67 6.95
C ILE A 212 -20.74 10.86 6.34
N GLU A 213 -21.11 10.03 5.37
CA GLU A 213 -22.46 10.00 4.78
C GLU A 213 -23.53 9.64 5.82
N GLY A 214 -23.29 8.63 6.64
CA GLY A 214 -24.19 8.21 7.72
C GLY A 214 -24.48 9.31 8.73
N MET A 215 -23.45 10.00 9.22
CA MET A 215 -23.62 11.15 10.12
C MET A 215 -24.21 12.37 9.41
N ALA A 216 -24.05 12.52 8.10
CA ALA A 216 -24.65 13.64 7.36
C ALA A 216 -26.15 13.46 7.11
N ASP A 217 -26.56 12.24 6.73
CA ASP A 217 -27.84 11.97 6.07
C ASP A 217 -28.70 10.88 6.78
N GLU A 218 -28.34 10.50 8.03
CA GLU A 218 -29.02 9.49 8.87
C GLU A 218 -29.07 8.08 8.24
N VAL A 219 -27.93 7.63 7.70
CA VAL A 219 -27.81 6.33 7.01
C VAL A 219 -26.75 5.41 7.63
N TYR A 220 -26.77 4.13 7.26
CA TYR A 220 -25.89 3.07 7.78
C TYR A 220 -25.92 2.88 9.32
N GLY A 221 -27.00 3.28 9.97
CA GLY A 221 -27.19 3.16 11.42
C GLY A 221 -26.49 4.24 12.25
N TYR A 222 -26.14 5.37 11.65
CA TYR A 222 -25.68 6.56 12.38
C TYR A 222 -26.84 7.55 12.55
N ASP A 223 -26.95 8.16 13.73
CA ASP A 223 -27.80 9.33 13.94
C ASP A 223 -27.25 10.53 13.14
N ALA A 224 -28.14 11.45 12.74
CA ALA A 224 -27.75 12.67 12.04
C ALA A 224 -26.95 13.62 12.93
N ASP A 225 -25.65 13.76 12.63
CA ASP A 225 -24.74 14.80 13.13
C ASP A 225 -23.91 15.38 11.95
N PRO A 226 -24.50 16.30 11.16
CA PRO A 226 -23.81 16.95 10.05
C PRO A 226 -22.57 17.74 10.49
N GLU A 227 -22.53 18.24 11.73
CA GLU A 227 -21.39 18.98 12.26
C GLU A 227 -20.20 18.06 12.53
N ALA A 228 -20.43 16.87 13.10
CA ALA A 228 -19.41 15.82 13.22
C ALA A 228 -18.95 15.28 11.86
N ALA A 229 -19.86 15.14 10.88
CA ALA A 229 -19.52 14.76 9.51
C ALA A 229 -18.53 15.73 8.86
N VAL A 230 -18.83 17.04 8.95
CA VAL A 230 -17.93 18.11 8.47
C VAL A 230 -16.63 18.12 9.27
N ALA A 231 -16.67 18.06 10.60
CA ALA A 231 -15.46 18.11 11.45
C ALA A 231 -14.51 16.93 11.17
N LEU A 232 -15.04 15.72 10.95
CA LEU A 232 -14.26 14.56 10.53
C LEU A 232 -13.65 14.76 9.13
N ASN A 233 -14.42 15.31 8.19
CA ASN A 233 -13.94 15.56 6.83
C ASN A 233 -12.84 16.64 6.78
N GLU A 234 -12.98 17.75 7.52
CA GLU A 234 -11.94 18.78 7.65
C GLU A 234 -10.65 18.23 8.27
N ARG A 235 -10.75 17.39 9.31
CA ARG A 235 -9.58 16.70 9.89
C ARG A 235 -8.84 15.85 8.86
N LEU A 236 -9.56 15.16 7.97
CA LEU A 236 -8.97 14.36 6.90
C LEU A 236 -8.36 15.23 5.79
N ILE A 237 -8.94 16.39 5.47
CA ILE A 237 -8.35 17.37 4.53
C ILE A 237 -7.02 17.89 5.07
N ASN A 238 -6.95 18.24 6.35
CA ASN A 238 -5.72 18.67 7.03
C ASN A 238 -4.64 17.56 7.10
N GLN A 239 -5.02 16.30 6.86
CA GLN A 239 -4.11 15.15 6.71
C GLN A 239 -3.77 14.85 5.24
N GLY A 240 -4.20 15.67 4.29
CA GLY A 240 -3.92 15.51 2.85
C GLY A 240 -4.80 14.48 2.13
N ASN A 241 -5.94 14.06 2.70
CA ASN A 241 -6.78 13.01 2.14
C ASN A 241 -7.50 13.47 0.85
N GLU A 242 -7.13 12.90 -0.31
CA GLU A 242 -7.75 13.23 -1.61
C GLU A 242 -9.27 13.00 -1.66
N LYS A 243 -9.81 11.98 -0.99
CA LYS A 243 -11.26 11.74 -0.96
C LYS A 243 -11.99 12.79 -0.11
N ALA A 244 -11.39 13.26 0.98
CA ALA A 244 -11.98 14.29 1.83
C ALA A 244 -12.05 15.66 1.13
N ILE A 245 -11.01 15.98 0.35
CA ILE A 245 -11.00 17.14 -0.55
C ILE A 245 -12.12 17.02 -1.58
N ASN A 246 -12.29 15.83 -2.19
CA ASN A 246 -13.39 15.56 -3.12
C ASN A 246 -14.77 15.72 -2.45
N ARG A 247 -14.98 15.17 -1.24
CA ARG A 247 -16.23 15.30 -0.48
C ARG A 247 -16.57 16.76 -0.19
N LYS A 248 -15.60 17.58 0.24
CA LYS A 248 -15.83 19.02 0.46
C LYS A 248 -16.18 19.77 -0.82
N ILE A 249 -15.55 19.42 -1.94
CA ILE A 249 -15.90 20.00 -3.25
C ILE A 249 -17.35 19.67 -3.63
N TYR A 250 -17.78 18.41 -3.51
CA TYR A 250 -19.18 18.04 -3.78
C TYR A 250 -20.16 18.63 -2.75
N GLY A 251 -19.78 18.62 -1.47
CA GLY A 251 -20.59 19.16 -0.38
C GLY A 251 -20.89 20.64 -0.54
N LEU A 252 -19.86 21.44 -0.81
CA LEU A 252 -20.05 22.87 -1.12
C LEU A 252 -20.75 23.07 -2.48
N ALA A 253 -20.61 22.15 -3.45
CA ALA A 253 -21.24 22.31 -4.76
C ALA A 253 -22.72 21.88 -4.83
N GLN A 254 -23.20 21.07 -3.87
CA GLN A 254 -24.49 20.38 -3.97
C GLN A 254 -25.24 20.26 -2.63
N GLY A 255 -24.68 20.72 -1.51
CA GLY A 255 -25.32 20.61 -0.19
C GLY A 255 -25.26 19.21 0.44
N THR A 256 -24.16 18.48 0.26
CA THR A 256 -23.99 17.06 0.69
C THR A 256 -22.88 16.88 1.73
N TYR A 257 -22.81 15.70 2.38
CA TYR A 257 -21.81 15.37 3.42
C TYR A 257 -21.79 16.37 4.59
N GLY A 258 -22.96 16.92 4.96
CA GLY A 258 -23.14 17.92 6.01
C GLY A 258 -22.72 19.36 5.65
N TYR A 259 -22.13 19.58 4.46
CA TYR A 259 -21.81 20.92 3.98
C TYR A 259 -23.06 21.61 3.41
N LYS A 260 -23.20 22.91 3.68
CA LYS A 260 -24.20 23.76 3.01
C LYS A 260 -23.71 24.17 1.62
N GLU A 261 -24.61 24.19 0.64
CA GLU A 261 -24.29 24.60 -0.72
C GLU A 261 -23.75 26.05 -0.76
N ASN A 262 -22.60 26.23 -1.40
CA ASN A 262 -21.92 27.50 -1.59
C ASN A 262 -20.99 27.41 -2.83
N ILE A 263 -21.55 27.69 -4.00
CA ILE A 263 -20.82 27.67 -5.28
C ILE A 263 -19.59 28.60 -5.28
N PRO A 264 -19.64 29.86 -4.79
CA PRO A 264 -18.44 30.70 -4.67
C PRO A 264 -17.33 30.08 -3.82
N ALA A 265 -17.66 29.53 -2.64
CA ALA A 265 -16.68 28.86 -1.79
C ALA A 265 -16.12 27.57 -2.42
N THR A 266 -16.92 26.88 -3.23
CA THR A 266 -16.48 25.71 -4.02
C THR A 266 -15.35 26.11 -4.96
N VAL A 267 -15.53 27.19 -5.76
CA VAL A 267 -14.51 27.67 -6.70
C VAL A 267 -13.25 28.10 -5.94
N VAL A 268 -13.38 28.88 -4.87
CA VAL A 268 -12.23 29.32 -4.05
C VAL A 268 -11.44 28.13 -3.49
N PHE A 269 -12.13 27.09 -2.99
CA PHE A 269 -11.49 25.89 -2.45
C PHE A 269 -10.82 25.05 -3.55
N ILE A 270 -11.42 24.92 -4.74
CA ILE A 270 -10.79 24.25 -5.88
C ILE A 270 -9.53 24.99 -6.32
N GLU A 271 -9.57 26.32 -6.44
CA GLU A 271 -8.42 27.13 -6.85
C GLU A 271 -7.26 27.04 -5.84
N ASP A 272 -7.53 27.22 -4.54
CA ASP A 272 -6.54 27.07 -3.47
C ASP A 272 -5.86 25.69 -3.51
N MET A 273 -6.64 24.61 -3.57
CA MET A 273 -6.09 23.25 -3.59
C MET A 273 -5.40 22.91 -4.91
N ALA A 274 -5.88 23.41 -6.06
CA ALA A 274 -5.24 23.21 -7.35
C ALA A 274 -3.90 23.96 -7.44
N SER A 275 -3.80 25.17 -6.86
CA SER A 275 -2.54 25.92 -6.77
C SER A 275 -1.45 25.18 -5.97
N LYS A 276 -1.87 24.38 -4.98
CA LYS A 276 -1.01 23.48 -4.19
C LYS A 276 -0.72 22.14 -4.90
N GLY A 277 -1.03 22.03 -6.20
CA GLY A 277 -0.80 20.82 -7.00
C GLY A 277 -1.76 19.66 -6.72
N ASN A 278 -2.85 19.86 -5.97
CA ASN A 278 -3.75 18.76 -5.62
C ASN A 278 -4.49 18.21 -6.84
N GLN A 279 -4.24 16.94 -7.15
CA GLN A 279 -4.70 16.31 -8.38
C GLN A 279 -6.21 16.10 -8.44
N THR A 280 -6.90 16.03 -7.29
CA THR A 280 -8.36 15.99 -7.21
C THR A 280 -8.96 17.35 -7.52
N ALA A 281 -8.42 18.43 -6.94
CA ALA A 281 -8.88 19.79 -7.24
C ALA A 281 -8.62 20.18 -8.71
N ILE A 282 -7.42 19.90 -9.24
CA ILE A 282 -7.11 20.08 -10.67
C ILE A 282 -8.10 19.31 -11.55
N LYS A 283 -8.45 18.07 -11.18
CA LYS A 283 -9.45 17.28 -11.91
C LYS A 283 -10.83 17.95 -11.91
N ARG A 284 -11.28 18.48 -10.76
CA ARG A 284 -12.58 19.16 -10.64
C ARG A 284 -12.62 20.46 -11.44
N LYS A 285 -11.50 21.19 -11.51
CA LYS A 285 -11.34 22.36 -12.40
C LYS A 285 -11.43 21.97 -13.89
N ILE A 286 -10.80 20.87 -14.31
CA ILE A 286 -10.92 20.31 -15.68
C ILE A 286 -12.37 19.92 -15.99
N ASP A 287 -13.05 19.23 -15.07
CA ASP A 287 -14.47 18.87 -15.22
C ASP A 287 -15.36 20.14 -15.30
N GLY A 288 -15.07 21.14 -14.47
CA GLY A 288 -15.70 22.46 -14.49
C GLY A 288 -15.61 23.12 -15.87
N TYR A 289 -14.41 23.27 -16.42
CA TYR A 289 -14.22 23.82 -17.78
C TYR A 289 -14.83 22.94 -18.88
N THR A 290 -14.86 21.62 -18.72
CA THR A 290 -15.41 20.72 -19.75
C THR A 290 -16.94 20.77 -19.81
N TYR A 291 -17.60 20.85 -18.65
CA TYR A 291 -19.04 20.61 -18.52
C TYR A 291 -19.86 21.79 -17.97
N GLY A 292 -19.21 22.82 -17.42
CA GLY A 292 -19.90 23.92 -16.73
C GLY A 292 -20.28 23.58 -15.28
N MET A 293 -19.44 22.80 -14.59
CA MET A 293 -19.70 22.29 -13.23
C MET A 293 -18.92 23.05 -12.15
N TYR A 294 -19.31 22.87 -10.88
CA TYR A 294 -18.61 23.41 -9.69
C TYR A 294 -18.40 24.94 -9.70
N GLY A 295 -19.31 25.69 -10.33
CA GLY A 295 -19.21 27.15 -10.47
C GLY A 295 -18.37 27.67 -11.64
N TYR A 296 -17.77 26.78 -12.43
CA TYR A 296 -17.01 27.17 -13.63
C TYR A 296 -17.92 27.32 -14.85
N GLN A 297 -17.62 28.28 -15.71
CA GLN A 297 -18.20 28.36 -17.06
C GLN A 297 -17.56 27.32 -17.99
N LYS A 298 -18.34 26.82 -18.95
CA LYS A 298 -17.92 25.78 -19.89
C LYS A 298 -16.99 26.35 -20.97
N HIS A 299 -15.70 26.05 -20.85
CA HIS A 299 -14.64 26.40 -21.80
C HIS A 299 -13.75 25.17 -22.10
N PRO A 300 -14.15 24.28 -23.03
CA PRO A 300 -13.41 23.02 -23.26
C PRO A 300 -11.95 23.21 -23.68
N LEU A 301 -11.60 24.31 -24.34
CA LEU A 301 -10.20 24.62 -24.68
C LEU A 301 -9.36 24.91 -23.42
N SER A 302 -9.94 25.52 -22.38
CA SER A 302 -9.26 25.72 -21.09
C SER A 302 -9.01 24.39 -20.37
N ALA A 303 -9.86 23.38 -20.57
CA ALA A 303 -9.63 22.02 -20.08
C ALA A 303 -8.45 21.35 -20.82
N VAL A 304 -8.37 21.48 -22.15
CA VAL A 304 -7.22 21.00 -22.95
C VAL A 304 -5.92 21.67 -22.49
N ASN A 305 -5.88 23.01 -22.46
CA ASN A 305 -4.67 23.76 -22.09
C ASN A 305 -4.17 23.40 -20.69
N LEU A 306 -5.09 23.20 -19.73
CA LEU A 306 -4.73 22.77 -18.37
C LEU A 306 -4.20 21.32 -18.35
N ILE A 307 -4.76 20.41 -19.16
CA ILE A 307 -4.23 19.03 -19.27
C ILE A 307 -2.85 19.04 -19.92
N GLU A 308 -2.66 19.74 -21.04
CA GLU A 308 -1.38 19.81 -21.75
C GLU A 308 -0.27 20.39 -20.87
N HIS A 309 -0.54 21.48 -20.15
CA HIS A 309 0.41 22.04 -19.17
C HIS A 309 0.91 20.99 -18.17
N TRP A 310 0.03 20.18 -17.58
CA TRP A 310 0.44 19.13 -16.65
C TRP A 310 1.07 17.89 -17.33
N VAL A 311 0.77 17.65 -18.61
CA VAL A 311 1.45 16.62 -19.43
C VAL A 311 2.89 17.03 -19.72
N GLU A 312 3.14 18.30 -20.05
CA GLU A 312 4.48 18.88 -20.23
C GLU A 312 5.32 18.80 -18.95
N GLN A 313 4.70 18.95 -17.77
CA GLN A 313 5.34 18.72 -16.46
C GLN A 313 5.47 17.22 -16.08
N GLY A 314 5.19 16.29 -17.00
CA GLY A 314 5.36 14.85 -16.77
C GLY A 314 4.33 14.20 -15.84
N SER A 315 3.18 14.83 -15.56
CA SER A 315 2.16 14.26 -14.68
C SER A 315 1.50 13.02 -15.30
N LYS A 316 1.86 11.82 -14.81
CA LYS A 316 1.18 10.55 -15.16
C LYS A 316 -0.35 10.64 -15.03
N ARG A 317 -0.88 11.44 -14.11
CA ARG A 317 -2.33 11.63 -13.93
C ARG A 317 -2.94 12.52 -15.03
N ALA A 318 -2.23 13.54 -15.50
CA ALA A 318 -2.65 14.33 -16.67
C ALA A 318 -2.55 13.53 -17.98
N ILE A 319 -1.49 12.73 -18.18
CA ILE A 319 -1.37 11.84 -19.33
C ILE A 319 -2.56 10.85 -19.37
N ARG A 320 -2.96 10.27 -18.23
CA ARG A 320 -4.17 9.43 -18.15
C ARG A 320 -5.48 10.17 -18.47
N TRP A 321 -5.57 11.47 -18.19
CA TRP A 321 -6.71 12.29 -18.62
C TRP A 321 -6.69 12.54 -20.13
N LYS A 322 -5.51 12.83 -20.71
CA LYS A 322 -5.30 12.98 -22.16
C LYS A 322 -5.64 11.68 -22.91
N VAL A 323 -5.17 10.52 -22.45
CA VAL A 323 -5.58 9.19 -22.97
C VAL A 323 -7.11 9.02 -22.95
N LYS A 324 -7.78 9.35 -21.83
CA LYS A 324 -9.25 9.27 -21.77
C LYS A 324 -9.93 10.28 -22.71
N GLY A 325 -9.37 11.48 -22.85
CA GLY A 325 -9.81 12.53 -23.77
C GLY A 325 -9.78 12.05 -25.22
N LEU A 326 -8.60 11.67 -25.70
CA LEU A 326 -8.35 11.17 -27.05
C LEU A 326 -9.15 9.90 -27.36
N ALA A 327 -9.27 8.95 -26.42
CA ALA A 327 -10.02 7.73 -26.65
C ALA A 327 -11.54 7.95 -26.83
N ASN A 328 -12.12 8.96 -26.18
CA ASN A 328 -13.57 9.13 -26.05
C ASN A 328 -14.11 10.45 -26.61
N GLY A 329 -13.25 11.36 -27.09
CA GLY A 329 -13.66 12.73 -27.45
C GLY A 329 -14.03 13.60 -26.24
N MET A 330 -13.36 13.40 -25.10
CA MET A 330 -13.64 14.10 -23.83
C MET A 330 -12.65 15.23 -23.54
N TYR A 331 -12.99 16.11 -22.60
CA TYR A 331 -12.14 17.22 -22.12
C TYR A 331 -11.68 18.21 -23.20
N GLY A 332 -12.47 18.36 -24.26
CA GLY A 332 -12.15 19.23 -25.41
C GLY A 332 -11.30 18.58 -26.50
N TYR A 333 -10.79 17.36 -26.29
CA TYR A 333 -10.06 16.62 -27.32
C TYR A 333 -10.99 16.07 -28.40
N LYS A 334 -10.53 16.10 -29.66
CA LYS A 334 -11.09 15.27 -30.73
C LYS A 334 -10.71 13.80 -30.47
N LYS A 335 -11.58 12.86 -30.87
CA LYS A 335 -11.30 11.43 -30.76
C LYS A 335 -10.13 11.03 -31.68
N ASP A 336 -9.10 10.43 -31.10
CA ASP A 336 -7.93 9.85 -31.75
C ASP A 336 -7.53 8.59 -30.98
N LEU A 337 -7.83 7.42 -31.56
CA LEU A 337 -7.58 6.13 -30.91
C LEU A 337 -6.11 5.73 -30.97
N ILE A 338 -5.38 6.13 -32.02
CA ILE A 338 -3.96 5.76 -32.22
C ILE A 338 -3.12 6.52 -31.20
N ALA A 339 -3.32 7.84 -31.07
CA ALA A 339 -2.65 8.63 -30.05
C ALA A 339 -3.01 8.19 -28.62
N ALA A 340 -4.27 7.76 -28.38
CA ALA A 340 -4.69 7.25 -27.08
C ALA A 340 -3.99 5.93 -26.71
N VAL A 341 -3.87 4.98 -27.65
CA VAL A 341 -3.17 3.71 -27.43
C VAL A 341 -1.68 3.96 -27.21
N ASN A 342 -1.01 4.71 -28.07
CA ASN A 342 0.43 4.98 -27.96
C ASN A 342 0.79 5.63 -26.60
N LEU A 343 -0.01 6.60 -26.14
CA LEU A 343 0.18 7.22 -24.82
C LEU A 343 -0.15 6.26 -23.64
N ASN A 344 -1.04 5.30 -23.84
CA ASN A 344 -1.37 4.30 -22.81
C ASN A 344 -0.29 3.21 -22.71
N GLU A 345 0.28 2.74 -23.84
CA GLU A 345 1.42 1.82 -23.85
C GLU A 345 2.66 2.44 -23.21
N ALA A 346 3.00 3.69 -23.54
CA ALA A 346 4.11 4.41 -22.92
C ALA A 346 3.94 4.60 -21.38
N LEU A 347 2.71 4.58 -20.86
CA LEU A 347 2.43 4.55 -19.42
C LEU A 347 2.55 3.13 -18.82
N ILE A 348 2.23 2.09 -19.59
CA ILE A 348 2.37 0.68 -19.20
C ILE A 348 3.84 0.30 -19.08
N GLU A 349 4.69 0.73 -20.01
CA GLU A 349 6.15 0.59 -19.95
C GLU A 349 6.75 1.21 -18.68
N GLN A 350 6.09 2.25 -18.13
CA GLN A 350 6.44 2.90 -16.86
C GLN A 350 5.71 2.32 -15.63
N GLY A 351 5.06 1.15 -15.78
CA GLY A 351 4.34 0.45 -14.72
C GLY A 351 3.06 1.15 -14.21
N ASP A 352 2.42 2.05 -14.96
CA ASP A 352 1.16 2.67 -14.50
C ASP A 352 0.00 1.67 -14.52
N GLU A 353 -0.37 1.21 -13.32
CA GLU A 353 -1.42 0.20 -13.13
C GLU A 353 -2.79 0.60 -13.69
N LYS A 354 -3.13 1.90 -13.76
CA LYS A 354 -4.40 2.34 -14.37
C LYS A 354 -4.30 2.37 -15.89
N ALA A 355 -3.12 2.51 -16.48
CA ALA A 355 -2.91 2.28 -17.91
C ALA A 355 -2.97 0.77 -18.25
N ILE A 356 -2.38 -0.09 -17.40
CA ILE A 356 -2.51 -1.55 -17.49
C ILE A 356 -3.99 -1.96 -17.39
N GLY A 357 -4.73 -1.45 -16.39
CA GLY A 357 -6.16 -1.70 -16.23
C GLY A 357 -7.00 -1.23 -17.42
N LYS A 358 -6.61 -0.14 -18.08
CA LYS A 358 -7.23 0.32 -19.34
C LYS A 358 -6.98 -0.64 -20.49
N LYS A 359 -5.77 -1.19 -20.64
CA LYS A 359 -5.45 -2.18 -21.67
C LYS A 359 -6.25 -3.46 -21.46
N ILE A 360 -6.28 -4.00 -20.24
CA ILE A 360 -7.09 -5.18 -19.89
C ILE A 360 -8.58 -4.95 -20.21
N PHE A 361 -9.15 -3.83 -19.78
CA PHE A 361 -10.56 -3.50 -20.08
C PHE A 361 -10.80 -3.23 -21.58
N GLY A 362 -9.82 -2.62 -22.26
CA GLY A 362 -9.81 -2.35 -23.69
C GLY A 362 -9.87 -3.62 -24.51
N LEU A 363 -8.94 -4.54 -24.27
CA LEU A 363 -8.88 -5.87 -24.87
C LEU A 363 -10.17 -6.67 -24.60
N ALA A 364 -10.71 -6.65 -23.37
CA ALA A 364 -11.91 -7.40 -23.05
C ALA A 364 -13.20 -6.89 -23.75
N HIS A 365 -13.25 -5.62 -24.15
CA HIS A 365 -14.47 -4.97 -24.67
C HIS A 365 -14.34 -4.32 -26.07
N GLY A 366 -13.14 -4.28 -26.67
CA GLY A 366 -12.89 -3.55 -27.92
C GLY A 366 -12.95 -2.03 -27.76
N CYS A 367 -12.32 -1.48 -26.71
CA CYS A 367 -12.40 -0.05 -26.39
C CYS A 367 -11.04 0.58 -26.03
N TYR A 368 -11.03 1.91 -25.83
CA TYR A 368 -9.81 2.73 -25.71
C TYR A 368 -8.84 2.67 -26.91
N GLY A 369 -9.26 2.09 -28.04
CA GLY A 369 -8.44 1.89 -29.24
C GLY A 369 -7.82 0.50 -29.35
N TYR A 370 -8.01 -0.35 -28.34
CA TYR A 370 -7.65 -1.77 -28.40
C TYR A 370 -8.71 -2.57 -29.14
N GLU A 371 -8.27 -3.51 -29.97
CA GLU A 371 -9.13 -4.54 -30.55
C GLU A 371 -9.62 -5.52 -29.47
N LYS A 372 -10.76 -6.18 -29.69
CA LYS A 372 -11.33 -7.09 -28.71
C LYS A 372 -10.64 -8.45 -28.73
N ASP A 373 -9.84 -8.72 -27.70
CA ASP A 373 -9.21 -10.00 -27.43
C ASP A 373 -9.36 -10.34 -25.93
N LEU A 374 -10.30 -11.23 -25.63
CA LEU A 374 -10.58 -11.63 -24.25
C LEU A 374 -9.51 -12.58 -23.70
N GLU A 375 -8.87 -13.38 -24.56
CA GLU A 375 -7.84 -14.33 -24.15
C GLU A 375 -6.57 -13.59 -23.73
N ALA A 376 -6.14 -12.60 -24.51
CA ALA A 376 -5.04 -11.71 -24.14
C ALA A 376 -5.35 -10.89 -22.86
N ALA A 377 -6.60 -10.45 -22.67
CA ALA A 377 -7.00 -9.74 -21.45
C ALA A 377 -6.89 -10.63 -20.19
N ILE A 378 -7.30 -11.90 -20.29
CA ILE A 378 -7.20 -12.89 -19.22
C ILE A 378 -5.75 -13.27 -18.96
N ALA A 379 -4.97 -13.57 -20.01
CA ALA A 379 -3.56 -13.93 -19.92
C ALA A 379 -2.72 -12.81 -19.27
N LEU A 380 -2.94 -11.55 -19.67
CA LEU A 380 -2.30 -10.38 -19.07
C LEU A 380 -2.67 -10.24 -17.57
N ASN A 381 -3.94 -10.44 -17.20
CA ASN A 381 -4.32 -10.38 -15.78
C ASN A 381 -3.73 -11.53 -14.95
N GLN A 382 -3.63 -12.73 -15.52
CA GLN A 382 -3.07 -13.91 -14.86
C GLN A 382 -1.55 -13.76 -14.64
N ASN A 383 -0.81 -13.30 -15.64
CA ASN A 383 0.62 -13.00 -15.49
C ASN A 383 0.89 -11.92 -14.42
N LEU A 384 0.03 -10.91 -14.32
CA LEU A 384 0.12 -9.89 -13.27
C LEU A 384 -0.19 -10.46 -11.87
N ILE A 385 -1.08 -11.45 -11.75
CA ILE A 385 -1.33 -12.15 -10.47
C ILE A 385 -0.10 -12.95 -10.04
N GLU A 386 0.57 -13.63 -10.97
CA GLU A 386 1.82 -14.36 -10.72
C GLU A 386 2.96 -13.44 -10.25
N GLN A 387 2.96 -12.18 -10.68
CA GLN A 387 3.85 -11.12 -10.18
C GLN A 387 3.39 -10.48 -8.85
N GLY A 388 2.28 -10.94 -8.26
CA GLY A 388 1.71 -10.38 -7.01
C GLY A 388 1.02 -9.03 -7.16
N ASN A 389 0.60 -8.63 -8.38
CA ASN A 389 -0.02 -7.32 -8.60
C ASN A 389 -1.41 -7.22 -7.94
N GLU A 390 -1.52 -6.34 -6.93
CA GLU A 390 -2.75 -6.19 -6.15
C GLU A 390 -3.99 -5.84 -6.99
N GLN A 391 -3.86 -5.01 -8.04
CA GLN A 391 -5.02 -4.67 -8.88
C GLN A 391 -5.50 -5.86 -9.72
N ALA A 392 -4.59 -6.74 -10.15
CA ALA A 392 -4.95 -7.95 -10.89
C ALA A 392 -5.61 -9.00 -10.00
N ILE A 393 -5.13 -9.15 -8.75
CA ILE A 393 -5.73 -9.96 -7.70
C ILE A 393 -7.14 -9.44 -7.36
N ILE A 394 -7.28 -8.14 -7.06
CA ILE A 394 -8.58 -7.49 -6.79
C ILE A 394 -9.56 -7.66 -7.95
N ARG A 395 -9.09 -7.55 -9.21
CA ARG A 395 -9.93 -7.77 -10.40
C ARG A 395 -10.45 -9.21 -10.50
N LYS A 396 -9.64 -10.22 -10.13
CA LYS A 396 -10.08 -11.62 -10.08
C LYS A 396 -11.04 -11.87 -8.92
N VAL A 397 -10.79 -11.27 -7.75
CA VAL A 397 -11.70 -11.33 -6.59
C VAL A 397 -13.07 -10.71 -6.90
N LYS A 398 -13.14 -9.45 -7.37
CA LYS A 398 -14.42 -8.81 -7.76
C LYS A 398 -15.10 -9.52 -8.93
N GLY A 399 -14.32 -10.06 -9.87
CA GLY A 399 -14.84 -10.82 -11.00
C GLY A 399 -15.56 -12.09 -10.58
N LEU A 400 -14.90 -12.93 -9.76
CA LEU A 400 -15.47 -14.20 -9.29
C LEU A 400 -16.56 -14.02 -8.22
N SER A 401 -16.55 -12.92 -7.45
CA SER A 401 -17.57 -12.70 -6.39
C SER A 401 -18.80 -11.91 -6.85
N GLN A 402 -18.62 -10.90 -7.69
CA GLN A 402 -19.69 -9.95 -8.04
C GLN A 402 -19.91 -9.81 -9.55
N GLY A 403 -19.08 -10.45 -10.39
CA GLY A 403 -19.11 -10.25 -11.84
C GLY A 403 -18.68 -8.83 -12.22
N LYS A 404 -17.86 -8.17 -11.38
CA LYS A 404 -17.45 -6.78 -11.53
C LYS A 404 -15.95 -6.60 -11.72
N ASP A 405 -15.56 -5.49 -12.33
CA ASP A 405 -14.17 -5.04 -12.41
C ASP A 405 -13.80 -4.05 -11.31
N ILE A 406 -12.56 -3.54 -11.34
CA ILE A 406 -12.02 -2.65 -10.30
C ILE A 406 -12.66 -1.24 -10.28
N ASP A 407 -13.37 -0.85 -11.34
CA ASP A 407 -14.12 0.41 -11.42
C ASP A 407 -15.66 0.14 -11.37
N ASP A 408 -16.06 -0.99 -10.78
CA ASP A 408 -17.43 -1.48 -10.54
C ASP A 408 -18.33 -1.67 -11.78
N ARG A 409 -17.72 -1.80 -12.96
CA ARG A 409 -18.40 -2.17 -14.21
C ARG A 409 -18.56 -3.69 -14.28
N ILE A 410 -19.47 -4.17 -15.13
CA ILE A 410 -19.57 -5.61 -15.45
C ILE A 410 -18.22 -6.09 -15.98
N SER A 411 -17.69 -7.16 -15.37
CA SER A 411 -16.47 -7.84 -15.82
C SER A 411 -16.83 -8.91 -16.84
N SER A 412 -16.14 -8.89 -17.98
CA SER A 412 -16.15 -9.95 -18.98
C SER A 412 -15.02 -10.97 -18.80
N LEU A 413 -14.03 -10.70 -17.91
CA LEU A 413 -12.89 -11.59 -17.67
C LEU A 413 -13.24 -12.83 -16.83
N TYR A 414 -14.20 -12.69 -15.91
CA TYR A 414 -14.52 -13.69 -14.91
C TYR A 414 -16.03 -13.73 -14.69
N GLN A 415 -16.60 -14.93 -14.70
CA GLN A 415 -17.98 -15.18 -14.29
C GLN A 415 -18.05 -15.35 -12.77
N VAL A 416 -19.22 -15.07 -12.18
CA VAL A 416 -19.45 -15.27 -10.74
C VAL A 416 -19.36 -16.76 -10.41
N ASP A 417 -18.42 -17.11 -9.53
CA ASP A 417 -18.16 -18.46 -9.05
C ASP A 417 -17.44 -18.38 -7.69
N MET A 418 -18.24 -18.37 -6.62
CA MET A 418 -17.75 -18.30 -5.24
C MET A 418 -16.95 -19.53 -4.82
N SER A 419 -17.27 -20.70 -5.37
CA SER A 419 -16.53 -21.94 -5.10
C SER A 419 -15.12 -21.84 -5.67
N LYS A 420 -14.98 -21.42 -6.93
CA LYS A 420 -13.69 -21.19 -7.58
C LYS A 420 -12.89 -20.05 -6.94
N LEU A 421 -13.55 -19.01 -6.45
CA LEU A 421 -12.89 -17.97 -5.65
C LEU A 421 -12.29 -18.57 -4.36
N THR A 422 -13.08 -19.34 -3.61
CA THR A 422 -12.65 -19.96 -2.35
C THR A 422 -11.46 -20.90 -2.58
N SER A 423 -11.59 -21.84 -3.52
CA SER A 423 -10.51 -22.80 -3.82
C SER A 423 -9.23 -22.12 -4.33
N TRP A 424 -9.35 -21.03 -5.10
CA TRP A 424 -8.16 -20.27 -5.52
C TRP A 424 -7.50 -19.54 -4.34
N LEU A 425 -8.28 -18.99 -3.40
CA LEU A 425 -7.71 -18.38 -2.18
C LEU A 425 -7.00 -19.41 -1.29
N GLU A 426 -7.54 -20.62 -1.17
CA GLU A 426 -6.91 -21.73 -0.43
C GLU A 426 -5.65 -22.26 -1.14
N GLU A 427 -5.65 -22.32 -2.47
CA GLU A 427 -4.47 -22.65 -3.28
C GLU A 427 -3.34 -21.64 -3.06
N GLU A 428 -3.64 -20.33 -3.10
CA GLU A 428 -2.66 -19.26 -2.89
C GLU A 428 -2.22 -19.12 -1.42
N GLU A 429 -3.06 -19.50 -0.46
CA GLU A 429 -2.70 -19.70 0.95
C GLU A 429 -1.70 -20.86 1.09
N SER A 430 -1.91 -21.97 0.41
CA SER A 430 -1.01 -23.14 0.46
C SER A 430 0.39 -22.84 -0.09
N LYS A 431 0.49 -21.86 -1.01
CA LYS A 431 1.75 -21.29 -1.53
C LYS A 431 2.41 -20.30 -0.55
N GLY A 432 1.78 -20.00 0.58
CA GLY A 432 2.26 -19.05 1.61
C GLY A 432 2.08 -17.58 1.25
N THR A 433 1.19 -17.23 0.31
CA THR A 433 1.05 -15.84 -0.13
C THR A 433 0.37 -14.97 0.92
N CYS A 434 1.02 -13.86 1.29
CA CYS A 434 0.58 -13.01 2.39
C CYS A 434 -0.82 -12.39 2.16
N TRP A 435 -1.16 -12.09 0.91
CA TRP A 435 -2.45 -11.51 0.54
C TRP A 435 -3.60 -12.53 0.62
N ALA A 436 -3.37 -13.81 0.33
CA ALA A 436 -4.38 -14.86 0.48
C ALA A 436 -4.67 -15.13 1.96
N HIS A 437 -3.63 -15.19 2.80
CA HIS A 437 -3.80 -15.22 4.26
C HIS A 437 -4.65 -14.02 4.74
N TYR A 438 -4.35 -12.80 4.29
CA TYR A 438 -5.15 -11.62 4.63
C TYR A 438 -6.62 -11.75 4.21
N LEU A 439 -6.88 -12.10 2.95
CA LEU A 439 -8.24 -12.23 2.42
C LEU A 439 -9.03 -13.33 3.14
N LYS A 440 -8.42 -14.48 3.46
CA LYS A 440 -9.06 -15.55 4.26
C LYS A 440 -9.37 -15.08 5.69
N ALA A 441 -8.49 -14.28 6.31
CA ALA A 441 -8.77 -13.69 7.62
C ALA A 441 -9.97 -12.73 7.57
N GLN A 442 -10.09 -11.88 6.54
CA GLN A 442 -11.28 -11.05 6.35
C GLN A 442 -12.53 -11.91 6.07
N GLY A 443 -12.39 -12.96 5.25
CA GLY A 443 -13.43 -13.94 4.95
C GLY A 443 -14.05 -14.54 6.21
N LEU A 444 -13.22 -15.14 7.06
CA LEU A 444 -13.62 -15.67 8.36
C LEU A 444 -14.21 -14.59 9.28
N GLN A 445 -13.64 -13.39 9.31
CA GLN A 445 -14.07 -12.34 10.24
C GLN A 445 -15.46 -11.78 9.91
N TYR A 446 -15.80 -11.67 8.62
CA TYR A 446 -17.03 -10.99 8.16
C TYR A 446 -18.05 -11.89 7.46
N GLY A 447 -17.69 -13.13 7.10
CA GLY A 447 -18.55 -14.04 6.33
C GLY A 447 -18.52 -13.76 4.83
N ILE A 448 -17.35 -13.39 4.28
CA ILE A 448 -17.17 -12.98 2.89
C ILE A 448 -16.24 -13.93 2.13
N LEU A 449 -16.15 -13.77 0.80
CA LEU A 449 -15.23 -14.52 -0.07
C LEU A 449 -15.44 -16.05 -0.06
N GLY A 450 -16.62 -16.51 0.38
CA GLY A 450 -17.00 -17.93 0.46
C GLY A 450 -16.72 -18.59 1.81
N PHE A 451 -16.11 -17.86 2.75
CA PHE A 451 -15.87 -18.34 4.11
C PHE A 451 -17.04 -18.01 5.04
N GLY A 452 -17.36 -18.93 5.95
CA GLY A 452 -18.35 -18.69 7.02
C GLY A 452 -17.83 -17.71 8.08
N LYS A 453 -18.73 -16.90 8.64
CA LYS A 453 -18.41 -15.91 9.68
C LYS A 453 -18.09 -16.57 11.03
N ASP A 454 -16.81 -16.60 11.41
CA ASP A 454 -16.32 -16.99 12.73
C ASP A 454 -15.20 -16.04 13.19
N MET A 455 -15.57 -15.11 14.08
CA MET A 455 -14.67 -14.13 14.68
C MET A 455 -13.57 -14.77 15.53
N GLN A 456 -13.81 -15.91 16.19
CA GLN A 456 -12.81 -16.57 17.03
C GLN A 456 -11.79 -17.34 16.17
N ALA A 457 -12.25 -18.04 15.14
CA ALA A 457 -11.37 -18.63 14.14
C ALA A 457 -10.54 -17.55 13.43
N ALA A 458 -11.14 -16.43 13.04
CA ALA A 458 -10.42 -15.29 12.44
C ALA A 458 -9.33 -14.75 13.39
N ILE A 459 -9.65 -14.47 14.66
CA ILE A 459 -8.66 -13.99 15.64
C ILE A 459 -7.54 -15.02 15.87
N GLY A 460 -7.87 -16.32 15.94
CA GLY A 460 -6.89 -17.40 16.08
C GLY A 460 -5.96 -17.50 14.87
N TYR A 461 -6.52 -17.39 13.67
CA TYR A 461 -5.81 -17.43 12.40
C TYR A 461 -4.90 -16.21 12.21
N ILE A 462 -5.41 -15.00 12.47
CA ILE A 462 -4.63 -13.74 12.45
C ILE A 462 -3.40 -13.82 13.36
N LYS A 463 -3.55 -14.37 14.57
CA LYS A 463 -2.42 -14.57 15.51
C LYS A 463 -1.42 -15.60 15.01
N ARG A 464 -1.91 -16.74 14.49
CA ARG A 464 -1.05 -17.84 13.99
C ARG A 464 -0.19 -17.40 12.81
N HIS A 465 -0.75 -16.62 11.88
CA HIS A 465 -0.10 -16.19 10.64
C HIS A 465 0.43 -14.74 10.69
N ASN A 466 0.43 -14.10 11.87
CA ASN A 466 0.89 -12.72 12.08
C ASN A 466 0.30 -11.70 11.10
N ILE A 467 -1.01 -11.74 10.85
CA ILE A 467 -1.67 -10.97 9.80
C ILE A 467 -1.99 -9.53 10.28
N PRO A 468 -1.35 -8.47 9.74
CA PRO A 468 -1.71 -7.08 10.05
C PRO A 468 -3.07 -6.71 9.44
N TYR A 469 -3.71 -5.64 9.94
CA TYR A 469 -4.99 -5.13 9.42
C TYR A 469 -4.83 -4.31 8.14
#